data_AF-A0A239PGD9-F1
#
_entry.id   AF-A0A239PGD9-F1
#
_cell.length_a   1.000
_cell.length_b   1.000
_cell.length_c   1.000
_cell.angle_alpha   90.00
_cell.angle_beta   90.00
_cell.angle_gamma   90.00
#
_symmetry.space_group_name_H-M   'P 1'
#
loop_
_entity.id
_entity.type
_entity.pdbx_description
1 polymer ?
#
loop_
_entity_poly.entity_id
_entity_poly.type
_entity_poly.pdbx_seq_one_letter_code
_entity_poly.pdbx_strand_id
1 'polypeptide(L)'
;MSAFDAIPKPMPPAELKDAVDALRQAVTAATATVSTPDGAVEVTAGPGNSIVGLGFGRAAYRYSPERLGALVVDTAREATAQATGSMAEAVRTVRHGRAELPGLLGGTLPEVPTFDPPNFDDVPGDGPRNGTGTAPGNAWGNGLGDGPRDETAGGPGNGPANAWGNGLDNALGNARGDGPSNGPGNAWGNAAGEARGDSPSTARGNGQDNARRNGAGKRPADGEFQHADQVLRRVSEDSQRQLAGYAELRTELADLTATARSADGGVSAQVRAGGELLAVHISNGQLRHDPATLAGIVHTTVMTASARAAMLMAERVQQLTGPRLDIRSLVESYQTPDDDPHRS
;
A
#
# COMPACT_ATOMS: atom_id res chain seq x y z
N MET A 1 -0.93 33.66 -26.65
CA MET A 1 -1.45 32.28 -26.72
C MET A 1 -1.07 31.62 -25.40
N SER A 2 -2.06 31.52 -24.51
CA SER A 2 -1.85 31.21 -23.09
C SER A 2 -1.83 29.69 -22.87
N ALA A 3 -0.77 29.18 -22.25
CA ALA A 3 -0.55 27.76 -21.96
C ALA A 3 -1.24 27.29 -20.66
N PHE A 4 -2.28 27.98 -20.21
CA PHE A 4 -2.92 27.78 -18.89
C PHE A 4 -4.27 27.04 -18.94
N ASP A 5 -4.81 26.73 -20.12
CA ASP A 5 -6.13 26.11 -20.25
C ASP A 5 -6.02 24.62 -20.58
N ALA A 6 -5.85 23.81 -19.53
CA ALA A 6 -6.46 22.48 -19.42
C ALA A 6 -6.05 21.88 -18.06
N ILE A 7 -6.62 22.38 -16.96
CA ILE A 7 -6.61 21.60 -15.73
C ILE A 7 -7.44 20.33 -16.04
N PRO A 8 -6.84 19.13 -15.98
CA PRO A 8 -7.58 17.91 -16.27
C PRO A 8 -8.75 17.80 -15.30
N LYS A 9 -9.96 17.63 -15.85
CA LYS A 9 -11.18 17.48 -15.05
C LYS A 9 -11.00 16.30 -14.09
N PRO A 10 -11.34 16.45 -12.79
CA PRO A 10 -11.27 15.34 -11.84
C PRO A 10 -12.15 14.19 -12.36
N MET A 11 -11.60 12.98 -12.29
CA MET A 11 -12.24 11.77 -12.78
C MET A 11 -13.58 11.56 -12.05
N PRO A 12 -14.66 11.21 -12.76
CA PRO A 12 -15.89 10.85 -12.09
C PRO A 12 -15.64 9.61 -11.22
N PRO A 13 -16.25 9.51 -10.02
CA PRO A 13 -16.04 8.40 -9.08
C PRO A 13 -16.23 7.00 -9.69
N ALA A 14 -17.09 6.86 -10.69
CA ALA A 14 -17.34 5.60 -11.40
C ALA A 14 -16.10 5.11 -12.18
N GLU A 15 -15.46 5.99 -12.96
CA GLU A 15 -14.25 5.64 -13.72
C GLU A 15 -13.07 5.31 -12.79
N LEU A 16 -12.98 5.99 -11.64
CA LEU A 16 -11.96 5.67 -10.63
C LEU A 16 -12.17 4.25 -10.08
N LYS A 17 -13.42 3.89 -9.76
CA LYS A 17 -13.77 2.55 -9.28
C LYS A 17 -13.41 1.49 -10.31
N ASP A 18 -13.81 1.67 -11.56
CA ASP A 18 -13.54 0.71 -12.64
C ASP A 18 -12.04 0.52 -12.87
N ALA A 19 -11.25 1.61 -12.79
CA ALA A 19 -9.80 1.54 -12.91
C ALA A 19 -9.15 0.78 -11.72
N VAL A 20 -9.65 0.97 -10.50
CA VAL A 20 -9.18 0.24 -9.32
C VAL A 20 -9.53 -1.25 -9.43
N ASP A 21 -10.72 -1.59 -9.88
CA ASP A 21 -11.15 -2.97 -10.05
C ASP A 21 -10.37 -3.66 -11.17
N ALA A 22 -10.14 -2.98 -12.30
CA ALA A 22 -9.28 -3.48 -13.37
C ALA A 22 -7.84 -3.73 -12.89
N LEU A 23 -7.29 -2.81 -12.07
CA LEU A 23 -5.96 -2.99 -11.48
C LEU A 23 -5.92 -4.18 -10.51
N ARG A 24 -6.93 -4.33 -9.64
CA ARG A 24 -7.03 -5.47 -8.73
C ARG A 24 -7.11 -6.79 -9.50
N GLN A 25 -7.90 -6.83 -10.57
CA GLN A 25 -8.04 -8.01 -11.41
C GLN A 25 -6.72 -8.33 -12.12
N ALA A 26 -6.02 -7.32 -12.63
CA ALA A 26 -4.73 -7.50 -13.28
C ALA A 26 -3.64 -7.99 -12.31
N VAL A 27 -3.58 -7.45 -11.10
CA VAL A 27 -2.67 -7.94 -10.05
C VAL A 27 -3.02 -9.37 -9.64
N THR A 28 -4.31 -9.71 -9.52
CA THR A 28 -4.76 -11.07 -9.19
C THR A 28 -4.41 -12.07 -10.30
N ALA A 29 -4.49 -11.63 -11.55
CA ALA A 29 -4.16 -12.44 -12.72
C ALA A 29 -2.66 -12.50 -13.04
N ALA A 30 -1.82 -11.70 -12.37
CA ALA A 30 -0.38 -11.67 -12.58
C ALA A 30 0.27 -12.91 -11.94
N THR A 31 0.10 -14.04 -12.61
CA THR A 31 0.82 -15.29 -12.33
C THR A 31 1.77 -15.59 -13.49
N ALA A 32 2.85 -16.30 -13.18
CA ALA A 32 3.77 -16.81 -14.18
C ALA A 32 4.16 -18.24 -13.83
N THR A 33 4.11 -19.12 -14.83
CA THR A 33 4.52 -20.52 -14.73
C THR A 33 5.80 -20.72 -15.51
N VAL A 34 6.82 -21.25 -14.85
CA VAL A 34 8.12 -21.56 -15.44
C VAL A 34 8.43 -23.02 -15.20
N SER A 35 8.96 -23.68 -16.22
CA SER A 35 9.41 -25.07 -16.15
C SER A 35 10.86 -25.17 -16.55
N THR A 36 11.59 -26.11 -15.95
CA THR A 36 12.95 -26.43 -16.37
C THR A 36 12.92 -27.05 -17.77
N PRO A 37 13.98 -26.90 -18.59
CA PRO A 37 14.00 -27.39 -19.98
C PRO A 37 13.75 -28.89 -20.12
N ASP A 38 14.10 -29.67 -19.09
CA ASP A 38 13.91 -31.13 -19.04
C ASP A 38 12.59 -31.56 -18.37
N GLY A 39 11.77 -30.59 -17.95
CA GLY A 39 10.50 -30.82 -17.24
C GLY A 39 10.67 -31.43 -15.85
N ALA A 40 11.84 -31.31 -15.22
CA ALA A 40 12.05 -31.79 -13.86
C ALA A 40 11.25 -31.00 -12.83
N VAL A 41 11.21 -29.68 -12.96
CA VAL A 41 10.53 -28.79 -12.01
C VAL A 41 9.65 -27.82 -12.79
N GLU A 42 8.45 -27.60 -12.27
CA GLU A 42 7.52 -26.56 -12.72
C GLU A 42 7.11 -25.73 -11.51
N VAL A 43 7.21 -24.41 -11.59
CA VAL A 43 6.82 -23.49 -10.52
C VAL A 43 5.90 -22.43 -11.08
N THR A 44 4.79 -22.19 -10.39
CA THR A 44 3.90 -21.06 -10.65
C THR A 44 4.02 -20.06 -9.51
N ALA A 45 4.44 -18.84 -9.84
CA ALA A 45 4.49 -17.72 -8.91
C ALA A 45 3.30 -16.79 -9.16
N GLY A 46 2.74 -16.24 -8.09
CA GLY A 46 1.72 -15.21 -8.10
C GLY A 46 2.26 -13.85 -7.64
N PRO A 47 1.36 -12.86 -7.43
CA PRO A 47 1.75 -11.55 -6.95
C PRO A 47 2.43 -11.62 -5.57
N GLY A 48 3.31 -10.65 -5.29
CA GLY A 48 4.02 -10.55 -4.01
C GLY A 48 5.01 -11.69 -3.74
N ASN A 49 5.62 -12.27 -4.78
CA ASN A 49 6.56 -13.38 -4.70
C ASN A 49 5.97 -14.67 -4.07
N SER A 50 4.64 -14.82 -4.10
CA SER A 50 3.99 -16.02 -3.58
C SER A 50 4.16 -17.19 -4.54
N ILE A 51 4.54 -18.37 -4.03
CA ILE A 51 4.53 -19.60 -4.83
C ILE A 51 3.14 -20.22 -4.69
N VAL A 52 2.38 -20.24 -5.78
CA VAL A 52 0.99 -20.74 -5.80
C VAL A 52 0.89 -22.16 -6.34
N GLY A 53 1.91 -22.62 -7.06
CA GLY A 53 1.97 -23.97 -7.60
C GLY A 53 3.41 -24.44 -7.71
N LEU A 54 3.62 -25.72 -7.42
CA LEU A 54 4.91 -26.39 -7.58
C LEU A 54 4.65 -27.83 -8.01
N GLY A 55 5.33 -28.26 -9.07
CA GLY A 55 5.21 -29.59 -9.65
C GLY A 55 6.59 -30.19 -9.91
N PHE A 56 6.66 -31.52 -9.80
CA PHE A 56 7.83 -32.30 -10.20
C PHE A 56 7.47 -33.24 -11.34
N GLY A 57 8.30 -33.26 -12.39
CA GLY A 57 8.20 -34.25 -13.45
C GLY A 57 9.08 -35.47 -13.20
N ARG A 58 9.03 -36.45 -14.11
CA ARG A 58 9.84 -37.68 -14.00
C ARG A 58 11.34 -37.41 -14.06
N ALA A 59 11.78 -36.32 -14.68
CA ALA A 59 13.18 -35.95 -14.75
C ALA A 59 13.76 -35.53 -13.39
N ALA A 60 12.92 -35.08 -12.43
CA ALA A 60 13.34 -34.69 -11.09
C ALA A 60 14.15 -35.77 -10.36
N TYR A 61 13.78 -37.04 -10.54
CA TYR A 61 14.41 -38.20 -9.90
C TYR A 61 15.82 -38.52 -10.42
N ARG A 62 16.26 -37.85 -11.50
CA ARG A 62 17.63 -37.97 -12.00
C ARG A 62 18.61 -37.08 -11.25
N TYR A 63 18.11 -36.12 -10.48
CA TYR A 63 18.91 -35.18 -9.71
C TYR A 63 19.17 -35.68 -8.29
N SER A 64 20.32 -35.31 -7.72
CA SER A 64 20.52 -35.43 -6.27
C SER A 64 19.56 -34.48 -5.54
N PRO A 65 19.22 -34.76 -4.27
CA PRO A 65 18.29 -33.90 -3.53
C PRO A 65 18.77 -32.45 -3.39
N GLU A 66 20.08 -32.23 -3.24
CA GLU A 66 20.68 -30.90 -3.15
C GLU A 66 20.54 -30.15 -4.47
N ARG A 67 20.77 -30.86 -5.59
CA ARG A 67 20.65 -30.28 -6.93
C ARG A 67 19.19 -29.98 -7.28
N LEU A 68 18.26 -30.85 -6.87
CA LEU A 68 16.82 -30.61 -7.04
C LEU A 68 16.34 -29.41 -6.23
N GLY A 69 16.79 -29.28 -4.97
CA GLY A 69 16.48 -28.14 -4.13
C GLY A 69 16.96 -26.80 -4.72
N ALA A 70 18.20 -26.77 -5.22
CA ALA A 70 18.72 -25.60 -5.93
C ALA A 70 17.91 -25.29 -7.20
N LEU A 71 17.55 -26.31 -7.98
CA LEU A 71 16.76 -26.17 -9.19
C LEU A 71 15.36 -25.58 -8.92
N VAL A 72 14.72 -25.99 -7.81
CA VAL A 72 13.44 -25.42 -7.36
C VAL A 72 13.58 -23.93 -7.04
N VAL A 73 14.63 -23.53 -6.31
CA VAL A 73 14.87 -22.12 -5.96
C VAL A 73 15.12 -21.27 -7.20
N ASP A 74 15.97 -21.74 -8.12
CA ASP A 74 16.28 -21.02 -9.36
C ASP A 74 15.01 -20.84 -10.22
N THR A 75 14.22 -21.90 -10.38
CA THR A 75 12.95 -21.87 -11.15
C THR A 75 11.92 -20.97 -10.49
N ALA A 76 11.82 -20.99 -9.15
CA ALA A 76 10.92 -20.12 -8.40
C ALA A 76 11.30 -18.63 -8.52
N ARG A 77 12.60 -18.32 -8.51
CA ARG A 77 13.10 -16.96 -8.71
C ARG A 77 12.79 -16.47 -10.13
N GLU A 78 12.96 -17.32 -11.14
CA GLU A 78 12.59 -16.98 -12.52
C GLU A 78 11.08 -16.73 -12.67
N ALA A 79 10.24 -17.63 -12.13
CA ALA A 79 8.78 -17.45 -12.14
C ALA A 79 8.37 -16.15 -11.44
N THR A 80 8.99 -15.82 -10.31
CA THR A 80 8.74 -14.59 -9.56
C THR A 80 9.14 -13.34 -10.36
N ALA A 81 10.29 -13.39 -11.04
CA ALA A 81 10.75 -12.30 -11.90
C ALA A 81 9.79 -12.08 -13.08
N GLN A 82 9.29 -13.15 -13.71
CA GLN A 82 8.29 -13.06 -14.77
C GLN A 82 6.95 -12.51 -14.27
N ALA A 83 6.44 -13.00 -13.14
CA ALA A 83 5.20 -12.50 -12.53
C ALA A 83 5.29 -11.01 -12.19
N THR A 84 6.43 -10.57 -11.66
CA THR A 84 6.70 -9.14 -11.37
C THR A 84 6.77 -8.32 -12.64
N GLY A 85 7.37 -8.84 -13.71
CA GLY A 85 7.39 -8.22 -15.04
C GLY A 85 5.98 -8.01 -15.60
N SER A 86 5.15 -9.07 -15.57
CA SER A 86 3.75 -9.00 -16.00
C SER A 86 2.94 -7.99 -15.19
N MET A 87 3.16 -7.93 -13.87
CA MET A 87 2.50 -6.94 -13.01
C MET A 87 2.94 -5.51 -13.36
N ALA A 88 4.24 -5.27 -13.58
CA ALA A 88 4.75 -3.96 -13.98
C ALA A 88 4.19 -3.53 -15.34
N GLU A 89 4.05 -4.46 -16.29
CA GLU A 89 3.44 -4.21 -17.59
C GLU A 89 1.93 -3.90 -17.47
N ALA A 90 1.21 -4.64 -16.63
CA ALA A 90 -0.20 -4.37 -16.36
C ALA A 90 -0.42 -2.97 -15.76
N VAL A 91 0.36 -2.61 -14.73
CA VAL A 91 0.33 -1.28 -14.12
C VAL A 91 0.69 -0.20 -15.14
N ARG A 92 1.72 -0.46 -15.97
CA ARG A 92 2.14 0.44 -17.04
C ARG A 92 1.04 0.62 -18.09
N THR A 93 0.30 -0.42 -18.44
CA THR A 93 -0.82 -0.37 -19.39
C THR A 93 -1.98 0.46 -18.84
N VAL A 94 -2.36 0.25 -17.58
CA VAL A 94 -3.37 1.07 -16.89
C VAL A 94 -2.93 2.54 -16.81
N ARG A 95 -1.63 2.80 -16.66
CA ARG A 95 -1.06 4.15 -16.66
C ARG A 95 -1.00 4.79 -18.05
N HIS A 96 -0.69 4.04 -19.11
CA HIS A 96 -0.61 4.58 -20.48
C HIS A 96 -1.97 4.74 -21.15
N GLY A 97 -2.95 3.90 -20.83
CA GLY A 97 -4.36 4.21 -21.13
C GLY A 97 -4.83 5.51 -20.45
N ARG A 98 -4.08 6.00 -19.45
CA ARG A 98 -4.25 7.28 -18.76
C ARG A 98 -3.28 8.37 -19.20
N ALA A 99 -2.37 8.13 -20.16
CA ALA A 99 -1.38 9.12 -20.59
C ALA A 99 -1.97 10.31 -21.38
N GLU A 100 -3.28 10.33 -21.62
CA GLU A 100 -4.00 11.56 -21.99
C GLU A 100 -4.30 12.49 -20.79
N LEU A 101 -3.80 12.17 -19.58
CA LEU A 101 -3.88 13.03 -18.39
C LEU A 101 -2.47 13.42 -17.90
N PRO A 102 -1.80 14.43 -18.51
CA PRO A 102 -0.42 14.82 -18.18
C PRO A 102 -0.18 15.41 -16.77
N GLY A 103 -1.18 15.53 -15.91
CA GLY A 103 -1.07 16.37 -14.70
C GLY A 103 -1.00 15.68 -13.33
N LEU A 104 -1.37 14.40 -13.20
CA LEU A 104 -1.83 13.89 -11.89
C LEU A 104 -0.78 13.18 -11.02
N LEU A 105 0.36 12.74 -11.57
CA LEU A 105 1.40 12.03 -10.81
C LEU A 105 2.81 12.63 -10.99
N GLY A 106 2.91 13.75 -11.71
CA GLY A 106 4.15 14.51 -11.92
C GLY A 106 4.43 15.58 -10.87
N GLY A 107 3.46 15.93 -10.03
CA GLY A 107 3.68 16.64 -8.77
C GLY A 107 4.58 17.89 -8.81
N THR A 108 4.50 18.73 -9.84
CA THR A 108 4.56 20.17 -9.58
C THR A 108 3.16 20.55 -9.13
N LEU A 109 2.97 20.76 -7.82
CA LEU A 109 1.71 21.28 -7.31
C LEU A 109 1.34 22.56 -8.11
N PRO A 110 0.09 22.71 -8.57
CA PRO A 110 -0.35 24.01 -9.09
C PRO A 110 -0.20 25.06 -7.99
N GLU A 111 0.27 26.26 -8.34
CA GLU A 111 0.22 27.42 -7.45
C GLU A 111 -1.22 27.56 -6.95
N VAL A 112 -1.39 27.47 -5.63
CA VAL A 112 -2.68 27.64 -4.99
C VAL A 112 -3.15 29.06 -5.33
N PRO A 113 -4.33 29.26 -5.94
CA PRO A 113 -4.85 30.60 -6.13
C PRO A 113 -4.90 31.28 -4.77
N THR A 114 -4.25 32.43 -4.66
CA THR A 114 -4.25 33.27 -3.46
C THR A 114 -5.69 33.60 -3.11
N PHE A 115 -6.20 32.97 -2.06
CA PHE A 115 -7.52 33.26 -1.52
C PHE A 115 -7.42 34.63 -0.85
N ASP A 116 -8.12 35.64 -1.38
CA ASP A 116 -8.37 36.87 -0.63
C ASP A 116 -9.10 36.47 0.66
N PRO A 117 -8.55 36.74 1.86
CA PRO A 117 -9.21 36.38 3.09
C PRO A 117 -10.58 37.07 3.15
N PRO A 118 -11.66 36.36 3.48
CA PRO A 118 -12.98 36.97 3.58
C PRO A 118 -12.94 38.07 4.66
N ASN A 119 -13.52 39.21 4.30
CA ASN A 119 -13.69 40.34 5.19
C ASN A 119 -14.71 39.94 6.27
N PHE A 120 -14.27 39.75 7.51
CA PHE A 120 -15.11 39.26 8.62
C PHE A 120 -16.03 40.33 9.22
N ASP A 121 -16.14 41.51 8.60
CA ASP A 121 -16.93 42.63 9.12
C ASP A 121 -18.42 42.58 8.74
N ASP A 122 -18.87 41.62 7.92
CA ASP A 122 -20.28 41.51 7.48
C ASP A 122 -20.95 40.19 7.91
N VAL A 123 -21.14 39.97 9.21
CA VAL A 123 -22.08 38.95 9.71
C VAL A 123 -23.08 39.56 10.69
N PRO A 124 -24.31 39.88 10.26
CA PRO A 124 -25.45 40.05 11.15
C PRO A 124 -26.00 38.68 11.58
N GLY A 125 -26.41 38.59 12.85
CA GLY A 125 -26.84 37.35 13.49
C GLY A 125 -28.24 36.85 13.14
N ASP A 126 -28.55 35.74 13.80
CA ASP A 126 -29.83 35.07 14.04
C ASP A 126 -30.41 34.12 12.98
N GLY A 127 -30.59 32.85 13.41
CA GLY A 127 -31.64 31.97 12.90
C GLY A 127 -31.33 30.46 12.90
N PRO A 128 -32.04 29.62 13.67
CA PRO A 128 -31.87 28.17 13.67
C PRO A 128 -32.77 27.51 12.61
N ARG A 129 -32.33 26.38 12.03
CA ARG A 129 -33.22 25.30 11.49
C ARG A 129 -32.41 24.07 11.07
N ASN A 130 -32.69 22.96 11.76
CA ASN A 130 -32.41 21.60 11.29
C ASN A 130 -33.27 21.32 10.05
N GLY A 131 -32.62 20.89 8.97
CA GLY A 131 -33.24 20.44 7.73
C GLY A 131 -32.63 19.12 7.27
N THR A 132 -33.46 18.10 7.27
CA THR A 132 -33.26 16.71 6.85
C THR A 132 -32.76 16.56 5.40
N GLY A 133 -31.78 15.68 5.19
CA GLY A 133 -31.34 15.22 3.87
C GLY A 133 -30.86 13.77 3.92
N THR A 134 -31.75 12.85 3.56
CA THR A 134 -31.55 11.40 3.46
C THR A 134 -30.88 11.05 2.12
N ALA A 135 -29.88 10.16 2.14
CA ALA A 135 -29.37 9.47 0.95
C ALA A 135 -29.16 7.97 1.27
N PRO A 136 -29.36 7.05 0.30
CA PRO A 136 -29.71 5.65 0.55
C PRO A 136 -28.51 4.76 0.88
N GLY A 137 -28.68 3.90 1.89
CA GLY A 137 -27.75 2.85 2.28
C GLY A 137 -27.95 1.57 1.46
N ASN A 138 -26.83 1.00 1.04
CA ASN A 138 -26.75 -0.17 0.17
C ASN A 138 -26.82 -1.44 1.03
N ALA A 139 -27.83 -2.26 0.77
CA ALA A 139 -28.06 -3.53 1.44
C ALA A 139 -27.17 -4.64 0.88
N TRP A 140 -26.40 -5.34 1.72
CA TRP A 140 -26.04 -6.75 1.55
C TRP A 140 -25.97 -7.42 2.93
N GLY A 141 -27.04 -8.16 3.25
CA GLY A 141 -27.16 -8.98 4.45
C GLY A 141 -26.54 -10.37 4.25
N ASN A 142 -25.98 -10.88 5.34
CA ASN A 142 -25.43 -12.22 5.49
C ASN A 142 -26.48 -13.31 5.26
N GLY A 143 -26.18 -14.25 4.37
CA GLY A 143 -26.85 -15.55 4.29
C GLY A 143 -25.99 -16.62 4.95
N LEU A 144 -26.14 -16.81 6.26
CA LEU A 144 -25.76 -18.05 6.94
C LEU A 144 -26.98 -18.96 6.92
N GLY A 145 -26.92 -19.99 6.07
CA GLY A 145 -27.89 -21.09 6.07
C GLY A 145 -27.33 -22.26 6.86
N ASP A 146 -27.94 -22.54 8.01
CA ASP A 146 -27.82 -23.83 8.71
C ASP A 146 -28.53 -24.91 7.89
N GLY A 147 -27.83 -26.01 7.61
CA GLY A 147 -28.37 -27.22 6.99
C GLY A 147 -27.43 -28.43 7.17
N PRO A 148 -27.97 -29.65 7.35
CA PRO A 148 -27.31 -30.73 8.11
C PRO A 148 -26.36 -31.62 7.29
N ARG A 149 -25.56 -32.38 8.04
CA ARG A 149 -24.58 -33.42 7.63
C ARG A 149 -25.09 -34.36 6.51
N ASP A 150 -24.21 -34.62 5.53
CA ASP A 150 -23.89 -36.00 5.08
C ASP A 150 -22.52 -36.07 4.39
N GLU A 151 -21.88 -37.24 4.48
CA GLU A 151 -20.49 -37.55 4.09
C GLU A 151 -20.31 -37.80 2.58
N THR A 152 -19.20 -37.32 2.00
CA THR A 152 -18.26 -38.01 1.06
C THR A 152 -17.57 -37.06 0.07
N ALA A 153 -16.24 -37.15 0.03
CA ALA A 153 -15.31 -36.78 -1.04
C ALA A 153 -15.37 -35.37 -1.70
N GLY A 154 -14.28 -34.59 -1.58
CA GLY A 154 -13.86 -33.65 -2.63
C GLY A 154 -13.23 -32.33 -2.18
N GLY A 155 -11.89 -32.25 -2.26
CA GLY A 155 -11.13 -31.01 -2.47
C GLY A 155 -10.66 -30.23 -1.22
N PRO A 156 -9.35 -29.99 -1.03
CA PRO A 156 -8.90 -28.97 -0.09
C PRO A 156 -9.13 -27.59 -0.71
N GLY A 157 -10.02 -26.83 -0.08
CA GLY A 157 -10.35 -25.45 -0.43
C GLY A 157 -9.18 -24.48 -0.21
N ASN A 158 -9.18 -23.43 -1.02
CA ASN A 158 -8.31 -22.27 -0.88
C ASN A 158 -8.69 -21.49 0.40
N GLY A 159 -7.84 -21.60 1.43
CA GLY A 159 -7.88 -20.81 2.67
C GLY A 159 -6.96 -19.57 2.65
N PRO A 160 -6.99 -18.72 3.70
CA PRO A 160 -6.99 -17.24 3.65
C PRO A 160 -5.62 -16.54 3.52
N ALA A 161 -4.63 -17.14 2.86
CA ALA A 161 -3.27 -16.57 2.79
C ALA A 161 -3.16 -15.24 2.01
N ASN A 162 -4.15 -14.92 1.19
CA ASN A 162 -4.22 -13.78 0.28
C ASN A 162 -4.77 -12.49 0.90
N ALA A 163 -5.27 -12.51 2.15
CA ALA A 163 -5.80 -11.31 2.80
C ALA A 163 -4.70 -10.39 3.39
N TRP A 164 -3.56 -10.94 3.80
CA TRP A 164 -2.53 -10.18 4.53
C TRP A 164 -1.52 -9.48 3.63
N GLY A 165 -1.21 -10.04 2.45
CA GLY A 165 -0.26 -9.44 1.50
C GLY A 165 -0.78 -8.15 0.85
N ASN A 166 -2.06 -8.11 0.47
CA ASN A 166 -2.67 -6.94 -0.18
C ASN A 166 -3.20 -5.88 0.82
N GLY A 167 -3.34 -6.24 2.09
CA GLY A 167 -3.87 -5.36 3.14
C GLY A 167 -2.84 -4.35 3.65
N LEU A 168 -1.59 -4.75 3.83
CA LEU A 168 -0.53 -3.89 4.40
C LEU A 168 -0.10 -2.77 3.43
N ASP A 169 0.03 -3.07 2.14
CA ASP A 169 0.42 -2.07 1.12
C ASP A 169 -0.69 -1.01 0.90
N ASN A 170 -1.96 -1.38 1.05
CA ASN A 170 -3.09 -0.45 0.95
C ASN A 170 -3.37 0.32 2.25
N ALA A 171 -3.17 -0.29 3.42
CA ALA A 171 -3.39 0.36 4.72
C ALA A 171 -2.36 1.48 4.99
N LEU A 172 -1.11 1.32 4.54
CA LEU A 172 -0.08 2.36 4.64
C LEU A 172 -0.31 3.53 3.67
N GLY A 173 -1.06 3.34 2.58
CA GLY A 173 -1.42 4.39 1.62
C GLY A 173 -2.65 5.22 2.01
N ASN A 174 -3.65 4.60 2.67
CA ASN A 174 -4.95 5.24 2.96
C ASN A 174 -5.01 5.98 4.31
N ALA A 175 -4.06 5.79 5.23
CA ALA A 175 -4.03 6.49 6.51
C ALA A 175 -3.68 8.00 6.44
N ARG A 176 -3.58 8.57 5.22
CA ARG A 176 -3.24 9.98 4.97
C ARG A 176 -4.48 10.88 4.77
N GLY A 177 -5.70 10.35 4.90
CA GLY A 177 -6.92 11.05 4.48
C GLY A 177 -7.74 11.73 5.57
N ASP A 178 -7.98 11.11 6.72
CA ASP A 178 -9.12 11.52 7.56
C ASP A 178 -8.75 11.69 9.04
N GLY A 179 -8.49 12.94 9.43
CA GLY A 179 -8.38 13.39 10.82
C GLY A 179 -8.54 14.92 10.89
N PRO A 180 -9.20 15.47 11.94
CA PRO A 180 -9.71 16.85 11.93
C PRO A 180 -8.57 17.86 12.06
N SER A 181 -8.28 18.59 10.98
CA SER A 181 -7.28 19.65 10.97
C SER A 181 -7.85 20.98 11.50
N ASN A 182 -7.48 21.34 12.73
CA ASN A 182 -7.46 22.73 13.19
C ASN A 182 -6.00 23.26 13.13
N GLY A 183 -5.57 23.73 11.94
CA GLY A 183 -4.42 24.61 11.64
C GLY A 183 -2.98 24.16 11.99
N PRO A 184 -1.91 24.81 11.44
CA PRO A 184 -1.84 25.81 10.37
C PRO A 184 -1.12 25.23 9.12
N GLY A 185 -1.88 24.90 8.08
CA GLY A 185 -1.36 24.38 6.79
C GLY A 185 -1.09 25.46 5.74
N ASN A 186 -0.99 26.73 6.13
CA ASN A 186 -1.03 27.86 5.21
C ASN A 186 0.24 28.70 5.32
N ALA A 187 1.41 28.14 4.96
CA ALA A 187 2.65 28.92 4.84
C ALA A 187 3.71 28.34 3.88
N TRP A 188 3.46 27.17 3.27
CA TRP A 188 4.47 26.50 2.44
C TRP A 188 4.05 26.54 0.97
N GLY A 189 4.44 27.63 0.29
CA GLY A 189 4.23 27.81 -1.14
C GLY A 189 4.89 29.07 -1.75
N ASN A 190 5.04 30.17 -1.00
CA ASN A 190 5.28 31.49 -1.61
C ASN A 190 6.72 32.05 -1.57
N ALA A 191 7.76 31.25 -1.33
CA ALA A 191 9.13 31.80 -1.16
C ALA A 191 10.17 31.39 -2.23
N ALA A 192 9.83 30.58 -3.24
CA ALA A 192 10.82 30.06 -4.19
C ALA A 192 10.62 30.46 -5.68
N GLY A 193 9.61 31.27 -6.01
CA GLY A 193 9.21 31.53 -7.42
C GLY A 193 9.53 32.90 -8.02
N GLU A 194 9.85 33.94 -7.24
CA GLU A 194 9.93 35.31 -7.78
C GLU A 194 11.37 35.84 -7.87
N ALA A 195 12.14 35.29 -8.81
CA ALA A 195 13.38 35.91 -9.25
C ALA A 195 13.67 35.62 -10.73
N ARG A 196 12.85 36.16 -11.64
CA ARG A 196 13.25 36.64 -12.98
C ARG A 196 12.03 37.07 -13.82
N GLY A 197 11.94 38.37 -14.08
CA GLY A 197 11.23 38.93 -15.24
C GLY A 197 10.00 39.77 -14.92
N ASP A 198 10.19 41.06 -14.61
CA ASP A 198 9.67 42.19 -15.41
C ASP A 198 9.79 43.55 -14.68
N SER A 199 9.73 44.61 -15.49
CA SER A 199 10.30 45.95 -15.30
C SER A 199 9.69 46.84 -14.18
N PRO A 200 10.40 47.92 -13.74
CA PRO A 200 10.26 48.52 -12.40
C PRO A 200 9.33 49.75 -12.25
N SER A 201 8.38 50.02 -13.15
CA SER A 201 7.72 51.34 -13.16
C SER A 201 6.26 51.43 -12.69
N THR A 202 5.57 50.33 -12.40
CA THR A 202 4.15 50.38 -11.95
C THR A 202 3.91 49.83 -10.54
N ALA A 203 4.87 49.15 -9.93
CA ALA A 203 4.76 48.68 -8.53
C ALA A 203 5.09 49.76 -7.48
N ARG A 204 5.64 50.92 -7.91
CA ARG A 204 6.11 51.97 -6.98
C ARG A 204 5.00 52.89 -6.45
N GLY A 205 3.84 52.92 -7.11
CA GLY A 205 2.70 53.75 -6.70
C GLY A 205 1.82 53.10 -5.63
N ASN A 206 1.43 51.83 -5.81
CA ASN A 206 0.43 51.21 -4.94
C ASN A 206 1.01 50.64 -3.62
N GLY A 207 2.31 50.34 -3.57
CA GLY A 207 2.96 49.86 -2.35
C GLY A 207 3.26 50.96 -1.32
N GLN A 208 3.51 52.20 -1.78
CA GLN A 208 3.84 53.31 -0.88
C GLN A 208 2.62 53.94 -0.20
N ASP A 209 1.46 53.91 -0.86
CA ASP A 209 0.24 54.50 -0.29
C ASP A 209 -0.46 53.58 0.72
N ASN A 210 -0.37 52.25 0.53
CA ASN A 210 -0.86 51.29 1.52
C ASN A 210 0.04 51.20 2.77
N ALA A 211 1.36 51.36 2.60
CA ALA A 211 2.30 51.37 3.72
C ALA A 211 2.21 52.65 4.58
N ARG A 212 1.75 53.78 4.01
CA ARG A 212 1.60 55.04 4.75
C ARG A 212 0.25 55.20 5.45
N ARG A 213 -0.83 54.56 4.96
CA ARG A 213 -2.15 54.61 5.63
C ARG A 213 -2.33 53.62 6.78
N ASN A 214 -1.57 52.52 6.81
CA ASN A 214 -1.60 51.56 7.92
C ASN A 214 -0.50 51.79 8.97
N GLY A 215 0.16 52.95 8.92
CA GLY A 215 1.23 53.36 9.83
C GLY A 215 0.74 53.73 11.24
N ALA A 216 0.18 52.77 11.98
CA ALA A 216 0.04 52.80 13.45
C ALA A 216 -0.32 51.43 14.07
N GLY A 217 -0.29 50.33 13.32
CA GLY A 217 -0.59 48.98 13.84
C GLY A 217 0.68 48.15 13.96
N LYS A 218 1.11 47.86 15.20
CA LYS A 218 2.10 46.86 15.63
C LYS A 218 2.93 46.22 14.51
N ARG A 219 4.21 46.60 14.40
CA ARG A 219 5.23 45.70 13.85
C ARG A 219 5.08 44.36 14.57
N PRO A 220 4.87 43.22 13.88
CA PRO A 220 4.97 41.91 14.52
C PRO A 220 6.33 41.89 15.22
N ALA A 221 6.30 41.70 16.54
CA ALA A 221 7.52 41.71 17.34
C ALA A 221 8.46 40.63 16.78
N ASP A 222 9.75 40.92 16.70
CA ASP A 222 10.79 40.06 16.12
C ASP A 222 10.80 38.61 16.69
N GLY A 223 10.07 38.35 17.77
CA GLY A 223 9.88 37.02 18.36
C GLY A 223 8.88 36.07 17.67
N GLU A 224 7.89 36.56 16.90
CA GLU A 224 6.90 35.67 16.25
C GLU A 224 7.51 34.88 15.07
N PHE A 225 8.38 35.52 14.28
CA PHE A 225 9.11 34.86 13.19
C PHE A 225 10.12 33.82 13.72
N GLN A 226 10.76 34.10 14.86
CA GLN A 226 11.67 33.15 15.51
C GLN A 226 10.95 31.90 16.01
N HIS A 227 9.68 32.01 16.39
CA HIS A 227 8.90 30.87 16.83
C HIS A 227 8.49 29.96 15.67
N ALA A 228 8.07 30.54 14.53
CA ALA A 228 7.75 29.79 13.32
C ALA A 228 8.96 28.97 12.82
N ASP A 229 10.14 29.59 12.74
CA ASP A 229 11.37 28.91 12.31
C ASP A 229 11.77 27.76 13.25
N GLN A 230 11.57 27.94 14.57
CA GLN A 230 11.82 26.88 15.55
C GLN A 230 10.85 25.70 15.41
N VAL A 231 9.58 25.95 15.11
CA VAL A 231 8.58 24.90 14.88
C VAL A 231 8.91 24.13 13.60
N LEU A 232 9.21 24.84 12.50
CA LEU A 232 9.56 24.19 11.23
C LEU A 232 10.82 23.34 11.34
N ARG A 233 11.82 23.83 12.09
CA ARG A 233 13.03 23.06 12.37
C ARG A 233 12.74 21.79 13.15
N ARG A 234 11.91 21.85 14.21
CA ARG A 234 11.51 20.65 14.97
C ARG A 234 10.76 19.65 14.10
N VAL A 235 9.79 20.12 13.31
CA VAL A 235 9.02 19.24 12.40
C VAL A 235 9.94 18.58 11.37
N SER A 236 10.91 19.31 10.81
CA SER A 236 11.91 18.74 9.90
C SER A 236 12.80 17.69 10.60
N GLU A 237 13.30 17.98 11.80
CA GLU A 237 14.14 17.06 12.57
C GLU A 237 13.38 15.80 13.02
N ASP A 238 12.09 15.93 13.36
CA ASP A 238 11.21 14.81 13.69
C ASP A 238 10.91 13.96 12.44
N SER A 239 10.63 14.60 11.30
CA SER A 239 10.39 13.90 10.03
C SER A 239 11.63 13.13 9.56
N GLN A 240 12.81 13.73 9.67
CA GLN A 240 14.06 13.06 9.33
C GLN A 240 14.33 11.85 10.23
N ARG A 241 14.09 11.99 11.54
CA ARG A 241 14.20 10.87 12.49
C ARG A 241 13.23 9.74 12.16
N GLN A 242 11.99 10.06 11.79
CA GLN A 242 11.01 9.06 11.35
C GLN A 242 11.47 8.35 10.07
N LEU A 243 11.90 9.09 9.04
CA LEU A 243 12.38 8.51 7.78
C LEU A 243 13.60 7.60 7.99
N ALA A 244 14.53 8.01 8.85
CA ALA A 244 15.68 7.18 9.21
C ALA A 244 15.25 5.87 9.89
N GLY A 245 14.32 5.95 10.85
CA GLY A 245 13.74 4.77 11.51
C GLY A 245 13.04 3.83 10.53
N TYR A 246 12.31 4.36 9.54
CA TYR A 246 11.68 3.55 8.50
C TYR A 246 12.70 2.88 7.58
N ALA A 247 13.78 3.56 7.21
CA ALA A 247 14.84 2.97 6.38
C ALA A 247 15.56 1.82 7.10
N GLU A 248 15.84 1.99 8.39
CA GLU A 248 16.40 0.93 9.24
C GLU A 248 15.45 -0.26 9.36
N LEU A 249 14.17 0.00 9.66
CA LEU A 249 13.13 -1.03 9.71
C LEU A 249 13.04 -1.82 8.40
N ARG A 250 13.04 -1.12 7.26
CA ARG A 250 13.00 -1.78 5.96
C ARG A 250 14.20 -2.71 5.75
N THR A 251 15.38 -2.29 6.18
CA THR A 251 16.61 -3.11 6.08
C THR A 251 16.49 -4.34 6.97
N GLU A 252 16.00 -4.18 8.21
CA GLU A 252 15.81 -5.29 9.14
C GLU A 252 14.78 -6.31 8.64
N LEU A 253 13.64 -5.84 8.10
CA LEU A 253 12.64 -6.73 7.53
C LEU A 253 13.15 -7.43 6.27
N ALA A 254 14.02 -6.80 5.48
CA ALA A 254 14.59 -7.43 4.28
C ALA A 254 15.48 -8.64 4.62
N ASP A 255 16.11 -8.67 5.79
CA ASP A 255 16.96 -9.78 6.21
C ASP A 255 16.24 -10.83 7.07
N LEU A 256 14.99 -10.57 7.43
CA LEU A 256 14.19 -11.49 8.22
C LEU A 256 13.88 -12.75 7.40
N THR A 257 14.21 -13.92 7.96
CA THR A 257 13.94 -15.21 7.32
C THR A 257 13.24 -16.17 8.27
N ALA A 258 12.45 -17.08 7.72
CA ALA A 258 11.80 -18.14 8.43
C ALA A 258 12.07 -19.49 7.78
N THR A 259 12.19 -20.52 8.61
CA THR A 259 12.37 -21.90 8.17
C THR A 259 11.18 -22.76 8.61
N ALA A 260 10.70 -23.60 7.71
CA ALA A 260 9.75 -24.67 8.02
C ALA A 260 10.30 -26.03 7.61
N ARG A 261 9.74 -27.08 8.22
CA ARG A 261 10.04 -28.48 7.92
C ARG A 261 8.74 -29.22 7.72
N SER A 262 8.73 -30.21 6.83
CA SER A 262 7.63 -31.15 6.67
C SER A 262 7.45 -31.99 7.95
N ALA A 263 6.27 -32.59 8.13
CA ALA A 263 5.94 -33.37 9.34
C ALA A 263 6.88 -34.56 9.56
N ASP A 264 7.38 -35.16 8.49
CA ASP A 264 8.36 -36.26 8.51
C ASP A 264 9.82 -35.78 8.56
N GLY A 265 10.07 -34.46 8.57
CA GLY A 265 11.39 -33.85 8.56
C GLY A 265 12.18 -34.04 7.25
N GLY A 266 11.57 -34.65 6.24
CA GLY A 266 12.21 -34.99 4.97
C GLY A 266 12.40 -33.80 4.03
N VAL A 267 11.65 -32.73 4.21
CA VAL A 267 11.75 -31.48 3.44
C VAL A 267 11.90 -30.29 4.40
N SER A 268 12.77 -29.34 4.08
CA SER A 268 12.78 -28.02 4.72
C SER A 268 12.81 -26.91 3.68
N ALA A 269 12.19 -25.78 4.01
CA ALA A 269 12.17 -24.59 3.18
C ALA A 269 12.53 -23.37 4.02
N GLN A 270 13.33 -22.47 3.45
CA GLN A 270 13.67 -21.17 4.02
C GLN A 270 13.14 -20.07 3.12
N VAL A 271 12.36 -19.16 3.71
CA VAL A 271 11.71 -18.04 3.01
C VAL A 271 12.05 -16.73 3.72
N ARG A 272 12.28 -15.68 2.94
CA ARG A 272 12.50 -14.31 3.43
C ARG A 272 11.16 -13.62 3.70
N ALA A 273 11.13 -12.66 4.63
CA ALA A 273 10.02 -11.73 4.76
C ALA A 273 9.87 -10.96 3.43
N GLY A 274 8.72 -11.13 2.78
CA GLY A 274 8.50 -10.75 1.38
C GLY A 274 8.33 -11.93 0.42
N GLY A 275 8.32 -13.17 0.93
CA GLY A 275 7.93 -14.36 0.18
C GLY A 275 9.02 -15.01 -0.67
N GLU A 276 10.21 -14.40 -0.77
CA GLU A 276 11.31 -14.96 -1.55
C GLU A 276 11.76 -16.32 -0.98
N LEU A 277 11.70 -17.36 -1.81
CA LEU A 277 12.21 -18.67 -1.49
C LEU A 277 13.74 -18.68 -1.61
N LEU A 278 14.44 -18.85 -0.48
CA LEU A 278 15.91 -18.79 -0.42
C LEU A 278 16.56 -20.18 -0.57
N ALA A 279 15.96 -21.18 0.07
CA ALA A 279 16.49 -22.54 0.08
C ALA A 279 15.37 -23.56 0.20
N VAL A 280 15.52 -24.68 -0.50
CA VAL A 280 14.73 -25.90 -0.31
C VAL A 280 15.69 -27.05 -0.15
N HIS A 281 15.54 -27.81 0.92
CA HIS A 281 16.28 -29.04 1.15
C HIS A 281 15.30 -30.21 1.12
N ILE A 282 15.62 -31.20 0.29
CA ILE A 282 14.84 -32.44 0.15
C ILE A 282 15.76 -33.57 0.59
N SER A 283 15.28 -34.52 1.39
CA SER A 283 16.08 -35.69 1.77
C SER A 283 15.94 -36.81 0.74
N ASN A 284 16.93 -37.69 0.64
CA ASN A 284 16.89 -38.84 -0.26
C ASN A 284 15.67 -39.77 -0.05
N GLY A 285 15.14 -39.84 1.17
CA GLY A 285 13.93 -40.62 1.47
C GLY A 285 12.71 -40.11 0.72
N GLN A 286 12.62 -38.79 0.51
CA GLN A 286 11.49 -38.14 -0.15
C GLN A 286 11.44 -38.40 -1.65
N LEU A 287 12.60 -38.64 -2.28
CA LEU A 287 12.69 -39.03 -3.70
C LEU A 287 12.13 -40.43 -4.00
N ARG A 288 11.61 -41.13 -2.99
CA ARG A 288 10.88 -42.40 -3.18
C ARG A 288 9.38 -42.19 -3.35
N HIS A 289 8.86 -41.02 -2.99
CA HIS A 289 7.46 -40.67 -3.24
C HIS A 289 7.21 -40.42 -4.72
N ASP A 290 5.97 -40.58 -5.16
CA ASP A 290 5.56 -40.18 -6.50
C ASP A 290 5.64 -38.64 -6.67
N PRO A 291 5.69 -38.13 -7.91
CA PRO A 291 5.99 -36.71 -8.14
C PRO A 291 4.92 -35.77 -7.57
N ALA A 292 3.65 -36.19 -7.58
CA ALA A 292 2.55 -35.39 -7.06
C ALA A 292 2.59 -35.31 -5.53
N THR A 293 2.90 -36.41 -4.86
CA THR A 293 3.11 -36.43 -3.41
C THR A 293 4.30 -35.57 -2.99
N LEU A 294 5.44 -35.70 -3.67
CA LEU A 294 6.62 -34.88 -3.38
C LEU A 294 6.33 -33.38 -3.58
N ALA A 295 5.63 -33.04 -4.66
CA ALA A 295 5.20 -31.68 -4.95
C ALA A 295 4.31 -31.12 -3.83
N GLY A 296 3.32 -31.91 -3.38
CA GLY A 296 2.43 -31.54 -2.28
C GLY A 296 3.17 -31.28 -0.96
N ILE A 297 4.14 -32.13 -0.62
CA ILE A 297 4.96 -31.98 0.60
C ILE A 297 5.82 -30.70 0.52
N VAL A 298 6.52 -30.50 -0.60
CA VAL A 298 7.37 -29.31 -0.79
C VAL A 298 6.53 -28.03 -0.78
N HIS A 299 5.43 -28.01 -1.53
CA HIS A 299 4.52 -26.86 -1.59
C HIS A 299 3.98 -26.48 -0.21
N THR A 300 3.46 -27.45 0.54
CA THR A 300 2.94 -27.22 1.90
C THR A 300 4.02 -26.70 2.85
N THR A 301 5.26 -27.21 2.71
CA THR A 301 6.40 -26.78 3.53
C THR A 301 6.80 -25.34 3.21
N VAL A 302 6.85 -24.96 1.92
CA VAL A 302 7.11 -23.58 1.49
C VAL A 302 6.03 -22.64 2.00
N MET A 303 4.74 -22.98 1.86
CA MET A 303 3.64 -22.16 2.37
C MET A 303 3.70 -21.96 3.88
N THR A 304 4.10 -23.00 4.63
CA THR A 304 4.31 -22.91 6.08
C THR A 304 5.48 -21.97 6.42
N ALA A 305 6.58 -22.02 5.65
CA ALA A 305 7.71 -21.11 5.84
C ALA A 305 7.30 -19.66 5.55
N SER A 306 6.55 -19.41 4.47
CA SER A 306 6.02 -18.08 4.13
C SER A 306 5.10 -17.52 5.20
N ALA A 307 4.17 -18.33 5.72
CA ALA A 307 3.30 -17.93 6.82
C ALA A 307 4.11 -17.55 8.08
N ARG A 308 5.16 -18.30 8.41
CA ARG A 308 6.07 -17.96 9.51
C ARG A 308 6.84 -16.68 9.28
N ALA A 309 7.35 -16.45 8.06
CA ALA A 309 8.02 -15.20 7.72
C ALA A 309 7.08 -13.99 7.87
N ALA A 310 5.82 -14.13 7.45
CA ALA A 310 4.81 -13.09 7.62
C ALA A 310 4.49 -12.81 9.10
N MET A 311 4.37 -13.85 9.93
CA MET A 311 4.16 -13.67 11.38
C MET A 311 5.34 -12.95 12.05
N LEU A 312 6.58 -13.32 11.71
CA LEU A 312 7.77 -12.64 12.24
C LEU A 312 7.86 -11.18 11.78
N MET A 313 7.48 -10.90 10.53
CA MET A 313 7.39 -9.53 10.02
C MET A 313 6.34 -8.72 10.81
N ALA A 314 5.15 -9.28 11.03
CA ALA A 314 4.09 -8.62 11.78
C ALA A 314 4.50 -8.35 13.24
N GLU A 315 5.12 -9.33 13.91
CA GLU A 315 5.67 -9.17 15.25
C GLU A 315 6.71 -8.04 15.30
N ARG A 316 7.62 -8.00 14.31
CA ARG A 316 8.68 -7.00 14.28
C ARG A 316 8.13 -5.59 14.04
N VAL A 317 7.17 -5.44 13.14
CA VAL A 317 6.47 -4.17 12.91
C VAL A 317 5.76 -3.71 14.18
N GLN A 318 5.06 -4.61 14.88
CA GLN A 318 4.33 -4.29 16.12
C GLN A 318 5.26 -3.81 17.25
N GLN A 319 6.45 -4.41 17.39
CA GLN A 319 7.44 -3.99 18.38
C GLN A 319 7.90 -2.54 18.17
N LEU A 320 7.96 -2.08 16.92
CA LEU A 320 8.50 -0.76 16.58
C LEU A 320 7.44 0.34 16.53
N THR A 321 6.22 0.03 16.08
CA THR A 321 5.11 1.01 16.12
C THR A 321 4.59 1.25 17.53
N GLY A 322 4.88 0.32 18.47
CA GLY A 322 4.38 0.36 19.83
C GLY A 322 2.84 0.29 19.92
N PRO A 323 2.25 0.41 21.12
CA PRO A 323 0.79 0.36 21.32
C PRO A 323 0.01 1.54 20.71
N ARG A 324 0.70 2.52 20.11
CA ARG A 324 0.07 3.76 19.63
C ARG A 324 -0.66 3.60 18.30
N LEU A 325 -0.39 2.51 17.59
CA LEU A 325 -1.16 2.06 16.43
C LEU A 325 -1.79 0.72 16.80
N ASP A 326 -2.78 0.78 17.69
CA ASP A 326 -3.68 -0.36 17.88
C ASP A 326 -4.63 -0.42 16.67
N ILE A 327 -4.10 -0.92 15.56
CA ILE A 327 -4.82 -1.11 14.30
C ILE A 327 -6.09 -1.95 14.53
N ARG A 328 -6.05 -2.85 15.53
CA ARG A 328 -7.20 -3.65 15.94
C ARG A 328 -8.29 -2.78 16.56
N SER A 329 -7.93 -1.90 17.52
CA SER A 329 -8.88 -0.92 18.07
C SER A 329 -9.41 0.05 17.01
N LEU A 330 -8.58 0.47 16.05
CA LEU A 330 -9.01 1.35 14.96
C LEU A 330 -10.05 0.64 14.08
N VAL A 331 -9.82 -0.62 13.68
CA VAL A 331 -10.76 -1.41 12.88
C VAL A 331 -12.03 -1.75 13.65
N GLU A 332 -11.93 -2.09 14.94
CA GLU A 332 -13.09 -2.34 15.81
C GLU A 332 -13.97 -1.08 15.96
N SER A 333 -13.38 0.13 16.00
CA SER A 333 -14.13 1.39 16.04
C SER A 333 -14.93 1.70 14.76
N TYR A 334 -14.55 1.10 13.63
CA TYR A 334 -15.32 1.18 12.37
C TYR A 334 -16.34 0.04 12.22
N GLN A 335 -16.27 -1.01 13.05
CA GLN A 335 -17.12 -2.21 12.98
C GLN A 335 -18.24 -2.27 14.03
N THR A 336 -18.36 -1.28 14.91
CA THR A 336 -19.62 -1.05 15.64
C THR A 336 -20.49 -0.10 14.82
N PRO A 337 -21.42 -0.59 13.97
CA PRO A 337 -22.59 0.19 13.66
C PRO A 337 -23.29 0.50 14.97
N ASP A 338 -23.64 1.77 15.15
CA ASP A 338 -24.56 2.26 16.17
C ASP A 338 -25.97 1.72 15.85
N ASP A 339 -26.14 0.40 15.86
CA ASP A 339 -27.42 -0.30 15.77
C ASP A 339 -28.01 -0.38 17.18
N ASP A 340 -28.43 0.77 17.72
CA ASP A 340 -29.37 0.81 18.85
C ASP A 340 -30.78 1.18 18.34
N PRO A 341 -31.56 0.21 17.83
CA PRO A 341 -32.91 0.44 17.29
C PRO A 341 -33.97 0.73 18.36
N HIS A 342 -33.60 1.03 19.61
CA HIS A 342 -34.53 1.15 20.74
C HIS A 342 -34.45 2.46 21.54
N ARG A 343 -34.16 3.60 20.89
CA ARG A 343 -34.52 4.92 21.44
C ARG A 343 -35.92 5.34 20.96
N SER A 344 -36.94 5.00 21.77
CA SER A 344 -38.28 5.59 21.74
C SER A 344 -38.68 6.01 23.15
#